data_AF-A0A2E3I246-F1
#
_entry.id   AF-A0A2E3I246-F1
#
_cell.length_a   1.000
_cell.length_b   1.000
_cell.length_c   1.000
_cell.angle_alpha   90.00
_cell.angle_beta   90.00
_cell.angle_gamma   90.00
#
_symmetry.space_group_name_H-M   'P 1'
#
loop_
_entity.id
_entity.type
_entity.pdbx_description
1 polymer ?
#
loop_
_entity_poly.entity_id
_entity_poly.type
_entity_poly.pdbx_seq_one_letter_code
_entity_poly.pdbx_strand_id
1 'polypeptide(L)'
;MKRTLPVVLCSTIGLLMVLQYFIPHQLSQAFFDRTLKMNQIISIFALITALVSVPRSHIRRIRLKTENWQYSIVLLVGFSLLPIAAIIDNGLGFFKGEIRIDGAIFDWIYVNGQIPLGNTVFAMLAFYITSAAYRAFRARTFDAAILLTAGIIVLLANAPPTEMYIWSKFSVIKDWILAVPSGAAQRALLLGLGLGAVSQSLRILLGIDRSWMGG
;
A
#
# COMPACT_ATOMS: atom_id res chain seq x y z
N MET A 1 -24.82 15.33 22.69
CA MET A 1 -25.20 13.95 23.09
C MET A 1 -25.13 12.95 21.95
N LYS A 2 -25.71 13.20 20.75
CA LYS A 2 -25.69 12.23 19.63
C LYS A 2 -24.29 11.89 19.07
N ARG A 3 -23.31 12.81 19.15
CA ARG A 3 -21.92 12.58 18.71
C ARG A 3 -20.95 12.14 19.82
N THR A 4 -21.32 12.30 21.09
CA THR A 4 -20.44 11.96 22.23
C THR A 4 -20.52 10.49 22.59
N LEU A 5 -21.71 9.87 22.47
CA LEU A 5 -21.89 8.45 22.77
C LEU A 5 -21.06 7.53 21.84
N PRO A 6 -21.05 7.72 20.50
CA PRO A 6 -20.21 6.90 19.62
C PRO A 6 -18.72 7.03 19.89
N VAL A 7 -18.25 8.24 20.23
CA VAL A 7 -16.85 8.48 20.57
C VAL A 7 -16.47 7.74 21.85
N VAL A 8 -17.26 7.88 22.91
CA VAL A 8 -16.98 7.20 24.19
C VAL A 8 -16.97 5.68 24.02
N LEU A 9 -17.92 5.13 23.25
CA LEU A 9 -17.94 3.70 22.93
C LEU A 9 -16.71 3.26 22.12
N CYS A 10 -16.33 4.02 21.09
CA CYS A 10 -15.14 3.73 20.29
C CYS A 10 -13.86 3.77 21.14
N SER A 11 -13.69 4.82 21.96
CA SER A 11 -12.56 4.97 22.87
C SER A 11 -12.45 3.82 23.87
N THR A 12 -13.56 3.46 24.51
CA THR A 12 -13.59 2.40 25.53
C THR A 12 -13.35 1.02 24.91
N ILE A 13 -14.05 0.67 23.83
CA ILE A 13 -13.85 -0.61 23.15
C ILE A 13 -12.43 -0.71 22.60
N GLY A 14 -11.92 0.35 21.98
CA GLY A 14 -10.56 0.37 21.44
C GLY A 14 -9.49 0.22 22.52
N LEU A 15 -9.64 0.88 23.66
CA LEU A 15 -8.75 0.72 24.81
C LEU A 15 -8.83 -0.70 25.40
N LEU A 16 -10.02 -1.28 25.49
CA LEU A 16 -10.20 -2.68 25.87
C LEU A 16 -9.48 -3.62 24.90
N MET A 17 -9.53 -3.38 23.59
CA MET A 17 -8.85 -4.24 22.59
C MET A 17 -7.33 -4.18 22.73
N VAL A 18 -6.79 -2.99 23.00
CA VAL A 18 -5.35 -2.82 23.25
C VAL A 18 -4.93 -3.59 24.50
N LEU A 19 -5.68 -3.46 25.60
CA LEU A 19 -5.36 -4.17 26.85
C LEU A 19 -5.48 -5.68 26.71
N GLN A 20 -6.54 -6.14 26.05
CA GLN A 20 -6.83 -7.55 25.84
C GLN A 20 -5.71 -8.28 25.08
N TYR A 21 -5.07 -7.62 24.10
CA TYR A 21 -3.97 -8.18 23.33
C TYR A 21 -2.82 -8.70 24.20
N PHE A 22 -2.57 -8.07 25.35
CA PHE A 22 -1.50 -8.45 26.28
C PHE A 22 -1.90 -9.52 27.31
N ILE A 23 -3.17 -9.98 27.32
CA ILE A 23 -3.69 -10.92 28.32
C ILE A 23 -3.79 -12.33 27.70
N PRO A 24 -2.89 -13.28 28.02
CA PRO A 24 -2.88 -14.63 27.47
C PRO A 24 -3.86 -15.57 28.21
N HIS A 25 -5.11 -15.14 28.40
CA HIS A 25 -6.15 -15.92 29.07
C HIS A 25 -7.19 -16.43 28.05
N GLN A 26 -7.78 -17.62 28.28
CA GLN A 26 -8.69 -18.26 27.32
C GLN A 26 -9.92 -17.40 26.96
N LEU A 27 -10.52 -16.72 27.94
CA LEU A 27 -11.64 -15.81 27.69
C LEU A 27 -11.22 -14.58 26.86
N SER A 28 -10.00 -14.10 27.08
CA SER A 28 -9.41 -13.00 26.30
C SER A 28 -9.23 -13.46 24.84
N GLN A 29 -8.60 -14.60 24.59
CA GLN A 29 -8.41 -15.10 23.23
C GLN A 29 -9.74 -15.37 22.51
N ALA A 30 -10.72 -15.97 23.20
CA ALA A 30 -12.04 -16.21 22.64
C ALA A 30 -12.79 -14.92 22.24
N PHE A 31 -12.65 -13.84 23.03
CA PHE A 31 -13.21 -12.54 22.68
C PHE A 31 -12.48 -11.92 21.47
N PHE A 32 -11.15 -12.07 21.39
CA PHE A 32 -10.34 -11.53 20.30
C PHE A 32 -10.71 -12.20 18.97
N ASP A 33 -10.79 -13.53 18.97
CA ASP A 33 -11.20 -14.32 17.81
C ASP A 33 -12.61 -13.97 17.34
N ARG A 34 -13.54 -13.74 18.28
CA ARG A 34 -14.90 -13.28 17.95
C ARG A 34 -14.87 -11.90 17.29
N THR A 35 -14.08 -10.98 17.82
CA THR A 35 -13.92 -9.64 17.26
C THR A 35 -13.29 -9.68 15.87
N LEU A 36 -12.29 -10.53 15.66
CA LEU A 36 -11.65 -10.72 14.36
C LEU A 36 -12.64 -11.26 13.33
N LYS A 37 -13.48 -12.23 13.70
CA LYS A 37 -14.57 -12.73 12.84
C LYS A 37 -15.58 -11.62 12.49
N MET A 38 -15.98 -10.80 13.46
CA MET A 38 -16.84 -9.65 13.20
C MET A 38 -16.18 -8.64 12.26
N ASN A 39 -14.89 -8.36 12.44
CA ASN A 39 -14.12 -7.48 11.56
C ASN A 39 -14.04 -8.03 10.13
N GLN A 40 -13.89 -9.34 9.96
CA GLN A 40 -13.93 -9.98 8.65
C GLN A 40 -15.29 -9.80 7.96
N ILE A 41 -16.40 -9.96 8.70
CA ILE A 41 -17.75 -9.71 8.18
C ILE A 41 -17.90 -8.24 7.75
N ILE A 42 -17.49 -7.29 8.60
CA ILE A 42 -17.54 -5.85 8.29
C ILE A 42 -16.69 -5.54 7.05
N SER A 43 -15.53 -6.18 6.89
CA SER A 43 -14.63 -5.98 5.75
C SER A 43 -15.27 -6.37 4.42
N ILE A 44 -16.12 -7.41 4.40
CA ILE A 44 -16.88 -7.79 3.20
C ILE A 44 -17.89 -6.69 2.81
N PHE A 45 -18.62 -6.12 3.79
CA PHE A 45 -19.52 -5.00 3.53
C PHE A 45 -18.77 -3.72 3.12
N ALA A 46 -17.59 -3.50 3.69
CA ALA A 46 -16.72 -2.39 3.30
C ALA A 46 -16.25 -2.55 1.85
N LEU A 47 -15.91 -3.77 1.43
CA LEU A 47 -15.55 -4.07 0.03
C LEU A 47 -16.71 -3.77 -0.91
N ILE A 48 -17.94 -4.17 -0.57
CA ILE A 48 -19.13 -3.82 -1.37
C ILE A 48 -19.30 -2.30 -1.45
N THR A 49 -19.11 -1.60 -0.34
CA THR A 49 -19.18 -0.13 -0.30
C THR A 49 -18.11 0.51 -1.18
N ALA A 50 -16.88 -0.02 -1.19
CA ALA A 50 -15.81 0.42 -2.08
C ALA A 50 -16.18 0.18 -3.55
N LEU A 51 -16.71 -1.02 -3.85
CA LEU A 51 -17.12 -1.42 -5.20
C LEU A 51 -18.21 -0.51 -5.78
N VAL A 52 -19.10 0.02 -4.93
CA VAL A 52 -20.16 0.96 -5.35
C VAL A 52 -19.70 2.42 -5.34
N SER A 53 -18.91 2.82 -4.34
CA SER A 53 -18.51 4.22 -4.16
C SER A 53 -17.56 4.71 -5.26
N VAL A 54 -16.62 3.87 -5.71
CA VAL A 54 -15.67 4.23 -6.77
C VAL A 54 -16.42 4.51 -8.07
N PRO A 55 -17.24 3.60 -8.65
CA PRO A 55 -17.97 3.92 -9.86
C PRO A 55 -18.95 5.07 -9.68
N ARG A 56 -19.67 5.15 -8.55
CA ARG A 56 -20.63 6.23 -8.29
C ARG A 56 -19.97 7.61 -8.34
N SER A 57 -18.81 7.77 -7.72
CA SER A 57 -18.08 9.04 -7.69
C SER A 57 -17.56 9.43 -9.08
N HIS A 58 -17.03 8.47 -9.85
CA HIS A 58 -16.49 8.72 -11.18
C HIS A 58 -17.57 8.91 -12.25
N ILE A 59 -18.68 8.17 -12.19
CA ILE A 59 -19.86 8.39 -13.04
C ILE A 59 -20.42 9.79 -12.79
N ARG A 60 -20.48 10.25 -11.54
CA ARG A 60 -20.91 11.61 -11.22
C ARG A 60 -19.98 12.66 -11.83
N ARG A 61 -18.66 12.47 -11.75
CA ARG A 61 -17.66 13.37 -12.40
C ARG A 61 -17.85 13.44 -13.92
N ILE A 62 -18.11 12.31 -14.56
CA ILE A 62 -18.38 12.23 -16.02
C ILE A 62 -19.67 12.99 -16.37
N ARG A 63 -20.77 12.74 -15.64
CA ARG A 63 -22.07 13.42 -15.88
C ARG A 63 -21.98 14.92 -15.69
N LEU A 64 -21.27 15.36 -14.65
CA LEU A 64 -21.09 16.78 -14.34
C LEU A 64 -19.97 17.44 -15.15
N LYS A 65 -19.24 16.68 -15.99
CA LYS A 65 -18.06 17.14 -16.75
C LYS A 65 -17.10 17.98 -15.91
N THR A 66 -16.81 17.52 -14.69
CA THR A 66 -15.84 18.19 -13.82
C THR A 66 -14.45 18.21 -14.47
N GLU A 67 -13.53 19.02 -13.95
CA GLU A 67 -12.15 19.02 -14.42
C GLU A 67 -11.58 17.59 -14.48
N ASN A 68 -10.86 17.27 -15.56
CA ASN A 68 -10.21 15.97 -15.76
C ASN A 68 -11.17 14.76 -15.77
N TRP A 69 -12.44 14.95 -16.13
CA TRP A 69 -13.45 13.88 -16.18
C TRP A 69 -13.10 12.74 -17.15
N GLN A 70 -12.33 13.00 -18.21
CA GLN A 70 -11.96 11.99 -19.19
C GLN A 70 -11.18 10.84 -18.55
N TYR A 71 -10.30 11.13 -17.58
CA TYR A 71 -9.56 10.11 -16.84
C TYR A 71 -10.46 9.23 -15.98
N SER A 72 -11.66 9.71 -15.62
CA SER A 72 -12.65 8.88 -14.92
C SER A 72 -13.20 7.77 -15.82
N ILE A 73 -13.23 7.95 -17.15
CA ILE A 73 -13.60 6.86 -18.06
C ILE A 73 -12.53 5.78 -18.05
N VAL A 74 -11.25 6.18 -18.17
CA VAL A 74 -10.12 5.24 -18.16
C VAL A 74 -10.12 4.42 -16.87
N LEU A 75 -10.35 5.06 -15.72
CA LEU A 75 -10.46 4.38 -14.43
C LEU A 75 -11.62 3.38 -14.41
N LEU A 76 -12.81 3.77 -14.86
CA LEU A 76 -13.98 2.88 -14.87
C LEU A 76 -13.80 1.67 -15.77
N VAL A 77 -13.17 1.86 -16.93
CA VAL A 77 -12.81 0.76 -17.84
C VAL A 77 -11.81 -0.17 -17.15
N GLY A 78 -10.70 0.37 -16.64
CA GLY A 78 -9.68 -0.43 -15.94
C GLY A 78 -10.22 -1.20 -14.73
N PHE A 79 -11.04 -0.54 -13.92
CA PHE A 79 -11.71 -1.13 -12.76
C PHE A 79 -12.61 -2.32 -13.14
N SER A 80 -13.21 -2.29 -14.34
CA SER A 80 -14.16 -3.30 -14.79
C SER A 80 -13.52 -4.46 -15.56
N LEU A 81 -12.31 -4.29 -16.11
CA LEU A 81 -11.66 -5.28 -16.97
C LEU A 81 -11.46 -6.64 -16.30
N LEU A 82 -10.79 -6.68 -15.15
CA LEU A 82 -10.49 -7.95 -14.46
C LEU A 82 -11.75 -8.65 -13.90
N PRO A 83 -12.71 -7.95 -13.27
CA PRO A 83 -13.97 -8.57 -12.87
C PRO A 83 -14.76 -9.14 -14.05
N ILE A 84 -14.83 -8.43 -15.17
CA ILE A 84 -15.52 -8.92 -16.38
C ILE A 84 -14.80 -10.15 -16.94
N ALA A 85 -13.48 -10.12 -17.02
CA ALA A 85 -12.68 -11.27 -17.48
C ALA A 85 -12.89 -12.50 -16.59
N ALA A 86 -12.91 -12.32 -15.26
CA ALA A 86 -13.21 -13.38 -14.32
C ALA A 86 -14.60 -13.99 -14.54
N ILE A 87 -15.61 -13.16 -14.86
CA ILE A 87 -16.96 -13.65 -15.19
C ILE A 87 -16.97 -14.43 -16.51
N ILE A 88 -16.24 -13.97 -17.53
CA ILE A 88 -16.19 -14.65 -18.84
C ILE A 88 -15.52 -16.03 -18.71
N ASP A 89 -14.38 -16.11 -18.02
CA ASP A 89 -13.66 -17.38 -17.87
C ASP A 89 -14.40 -18.40 -17.00
N ASN A 90 -15.19 -17.94 -16.02
CA ASN A 90 -15.90 -18.80 -15.08
C ASN A 90 -17.38 -19.05 -15.43
N GLY A 91 -17.96 -18.26 -16.33
CA GLY A 91 -19.36 -18.35 -16.73
C GLY A 91 -20.32 -18.40 -15.53
N LEU A 92 -21.23 -19.38 -15.54
CA LEU A 92 -22.18 -19.61 -14.44
C LEU A 92 -21.50 -20.08 -13.13
N GLY A 93 -20.28 -20.62 -13.21
CA GLY A 93 -19.48 -21.04 -12.04
C GLY A 93 -19.09 -19.86 -11.15
N PHE A 94 -18.92 -18.66 -11.73
CA PHE A 94 -18.64 -17.42 -10.99
C PHE A 94 -19.71 -17.14 -9.92
N PHE A 95 -20.99 -17.27 -10.29
CA PHE A 95 -22.11 -17.03 -9.39
C PHE A 95 -22.39 -18.19 -8.43
N LYS A 96 -21.83 -19.37 -8.71
CA LYS A 96 -21.89 -20.54 -7.83
C LYS A 96 -20.72 -20.62 -6.83
N GLY A 97 -19.75 -19.70 -6.93
CA GLY A 97 -18.56 -19.67 -6.07
C GLY A 97 -17.45 -20.62 -6.50
N GLU A 98 -17.60 -21.27 -7.67
CA GLU A 98 -16.59 -22.16 -8.27
C GLU A 98 -15.64 -21.32 -9.13
N ILE A 99 -14.82 -20.49 -8.48
CA ILE A 99 -13.91 -19.58 -9.18
C ILE A 99 -12.62 -20.32 -9.52
N ARG A 100 -12.42 -20.56 -10.80
CA ARG A 100 -11.15 -20.93 -11.42
C ARG A 100 -10.22 -19.73 -11.47
N ILE A 101 -9.01 -19.93 -10.96
CA ILE A 101 -7.96 -18.91 -10.91
C ILE A 101 -7.08 -18.97 -12.18
N ASP A 102 -7.21 -20.03 -12.98
CA ASP A 102 -6.45 -20.33 -14.20
C ASP A 102 -7.16 -19.90 -15.49
N GLY A 103 -8.01 -18.86 -15.43
CA GLY A 103 -8.73 -18.34 -16.57
C GLY A 103 -7.81 -17.69 -17.62
N ALA A 104 -7.93 -18.10 -18.89
CA ALA A 104 -7.03 -17.64 -19.96
C ALA A 104 -7.19 -16.14 -20.26
N ILE A 105 -8.41 -15.61 -20.20
CA ILE A 105 -8.68 -14.20 -20.49
C ILE A 105 -8.22 -13.34 -19.31
N PHE A 106 -8.52 -13.76 -18.08
CA PHE A 106 -8.08 -13.11 -16.86
C PHE A 106 -6.55 -13.03 -16.81
N ASP A 107 -5.86 -14.15 -17.02
CA ASP A 107 -4.40 -14.21 -16.99
C ASP A 107 -3.78 -13.34 -18.09
N TRP A 108 -4.34 -13.38 -19.30
CA TRP A 108 -3.86 -12.54 -20.40
C TRP A 108 -3.96 -11.04 -20.07
N ILE A 109 -5.09 -10.57 -19.53
CA ILE A 109 -5.27 -9.17 -19.12
C ILE A 109 -4.37 -8.83 -17.93
N TYR A 110 -4.18 -9.75 -16.99
CA TYR A 110 -3.30 -9.54 -15.85
C TYR A 110 -1.84 -9.37 -16.31
N VAL A 111 -1.33 -10.29 -17.13
CA VAL A 111 0.07 -10.29 -17.57
C VAL A 111 0.37 -9.19 -18.59
N ASN A 112 -0.57 -8.88 -19.50
CA ASN A 112 -0.33 -7.89 -20.56
C ASN A 112 -0.88 -6.50 -20.25
N GLY A 113 -1.81 -6.38 -19.30
CA GLY A 113 -2.41 -5.12 -18.88
C GLY A 113 -1.92 -4.69 -17.51
N GLN A 114 -2.27 -5.43 -16.46
CA GLN A 114 -2.00 -5.04 -15.08
C GLN A 114 -0.50 -4.95 -14.77
N ILE A 115 0.29 -5.97 -15.16
CA ILE A 115 1.73 -6.01 -14.89
C ILE A 115 2.46 -4.83 -15.58
N PRO A 116 2.31 -4.59 -16.90
CA PRO A 116 2.99 -3.48 -17.56
C PRO A 116 2.55 -2.12 -17.01
N LEU A 117 1.26 -1.91 -16.76
CA LEU A 117 0.78 -0.67 -16.14
C LEU A 117 1.43 -0.44 -14.76
N GLY A 118 1.52 -1.48 -13.93
CA GLY A 118 2.28 -1.44 -12.68
C GLY A 118 3.75 -1.06 -12.90
N ASN A 119 4.42 -1.70 -13.85
CA ASN A 119 5.81 -1.42 -14.21
C ASN A 119 6.01 0.03 -14.69
N THR A 120 5.05 0.63 -15.41
CA THR A 120 5.16 2.05 -15.80
C THR A 120 5.13 2.98 -14.59
N VAL A 121 4.30 2.70 -13.58
CA VAL A 121 4.27 3.48 -12.33
C VAL A 121 5.59 3.33 -11.58
N PHE A 122 6.13 2.10 -11.48
CA PHE A 122 7.45 1.86 -10.89
C PHE A 122 8.59 2.56 -11.66
N ALA A 123 8.55 2.54 -12.99
CA ALA A 123 9.53 3.23 -13.82
C ALA A 123 9.46 4.75 -13.64
N MET A 124 8.25 5.33 -13.58
CA MET A 124 8.06 6.75 -13.27
C MET A 124 8.60 7.09 -11.87
N LEU A 125 8.31 6.26 -10.86
CA LEU A 125 8.85 6.45 -9.52
C LEU A 125 10.38 6.40 -9.52
N ALA A 126 10.99 5.42 -10.20
CA ALA A 126 12.43 5.32 -10.33
C ALA A 126 13.03 6.57 -11.02
N PHE A 127 12.40 7.05 -12.09
CA PHE A 127 12.80 8.28 -12.76
C PHE A 127 12.72 9.51 -11.83
N TYR A 128 11.61 9.69 -11.11
CA TYR A 128 11.45 10.82 -10.19
C TYR A 128 12.41 10.75 -9.00
N ILE A 129 12.62 9.55 -8.43
CA ILE A 129 13.61 9.33 -7.37
C ILE A 129 15.02 9.66 -7.89
N THR A 130 15.37 9.20 -9.08
CA THR A 130 16.68 9.50 -9.70
C THR A 130 16.84 11.00 -9.98
N SER A 131 15.80 11.66 -10.49
CA SER A 131 15.81 13.11 -10.72
C SER A 131 15.92 13.92 -9.43
N ALA A 132 15.22 13.51 -8.37
CA ALA A 132 15.34 14.12 -7.05
C ALA A 132 16.73 13.87 -6.45
N ALA A 133 17.24 12.64 -6.54
CA ALA A 133 18.56 12.25 -6.08
C ALA A 133 19.66 13.02 -6.81
N TYR A 134 19.60 13.17 -8.14
CA TYR A 134 20.57 13.98 -8.90
C TYR A 134 20.59 15.44 -8.44
N ARG A 135 19.41 16.03 -8.19
CA ARG A 135 19.31 17.40 -7.65
C ARG A 135 19.85 17.52 -6.23
N ALA A 136 19.66 16.50 -5.39
CA ALA A 136 20.11 16.45 -4.00
C ALA A 136 21.60 16.09 -3.84
N PHE A 137 22.14 15.22 -4.70
CA PHE A 137 23.50 14.70 -4.67
C PHE A 137 24.49 15.47 -5.56
N ARG A 138 24.12 16.65 -6.07
CA ARG A 138 25.12 17.56 -6.64
C ARG A 138 26.10 17.88 -5.51
N ALA A 139 27.38 17.49 -5.68
CA ALA A 139 28.44 17.59 -4.68
C ALA A 139 28.73 19.05 -4.29
N ARG A 140 27.81 19.63 -3.51
CA ARG A 140 27.81 21.00 -3.01
C ARG A 140 28.21 21.04 -1.53
N THR A 141 28.07 19.93 -0.82
CA THR A 141 28.46 19.76 0.58
C THR A 141 29.20 18.44 0.76
N PHE A 142 29.99 18.34 1.82
CA PHE A 142 30.74 17.13 2.15
C PHE A 142 29.80 15.92 2.36
N ASP A 143 28.69 16.12 3.06
CA ASP A 143 27.69 15.07 3.28
C ASP A 143 27.07 14.56 1.97
N ALA A 144 26.73 15.47 1.04
CA ALA A 144 26.20 15.10 -0.26
C ALA A 144 27.26 14.36 -1.12
N ALA A 145 28.54 14.70 -0.98
CA ALA A 145 29.63 14.01 -1.66
C ALA A 145 29.78 12.56 -1.16
N ILE A 146 29.73 12.34 0.16
CA ILE A 146 29.77 10.99 0.75
C ILE A 146 28.60 10.14 0.22
N LEU A 147 27.39 10.69 0.23
CA LEU A 147 26.20 10.00 -0.27
C LEU A 147 26.28 9.71 -1.78
N LEU A 148 26.79 10.65 -2.57
CA LEU A 148 27.02 10.46 -4.00
C LEU A 148 28.01 9.32 -4.26
N THR A 149 29.15 9.31 -3.55
CA THR A 149 30.17 8.25 -3.68
C THR A 149 29.60 6.90 -3.29
N ALA A 150 28.88 6.81 -2.16
CA ALA A 150 28.22 5.57 -1.75
C ALA A 150 27.20 5.08 -2.80
N GLY A 151 26.41 5.99 -3.38
CA GLY A 151 25.48 5.69 -4.46
C GLY A 151 26.17 5.15 -5.72
N ILE A 152 27.27 5.77 -6.14
CA ILE A 152 28.06 5.30 -7.30
C ILE A 152 28.62 3.90 -7.04
N ILE A 153 29.15 3.63 -5.85
CA ILE A 153 29.66 2.31 -5.48
C ILE A 153 28.55 1.25 -5.58
N VAL A 154 27.36 1.54 -5.03
CA VAL A 154 26.21 0.63 -5.09
C VAL A 154 25.72 0.41 -6.53
N LEU A 155 25.68 1.46 -7.35
CA LEU A 155 25.29 1.34 -8.76
C LEU A 155 26.26 0.48 -9.55
N LEU A 156 27.57 0.71 -9.38
CA LEU A 156 28.61 -0.11 -10.01
C LEU A 156 28.48 -1.56 -9.55
N ALA A 157 28.27 -1.81 -8.26
CA ALA A 157 28.17 -3.17 -7.72
C ALA A 157 26.90 -3.94 -8.16
N ASN A 158 25.93 -3.28 -8.79
CA ASN A 158 24.78 -3.95 -9.42
C ASN A 158 24.96 -4.16 -10.94
N ALA A 159 26.04 -3.64 -11.55
CA ALA A 159 26.28 -3.80 -12.96
C ALA A 159 26.97 -5.16 -13.25
N PRO A 160 26.45 -6.00 -14.17
CA PRO A 160 26.97 -7.36 -14.42
C PRO A 160 28.50 -7.51 -14.64
N PRO A 161 29.23 -6.57 -15.27
CA PRO A 161 30.66 -6.74 -15.51
C PRO A 161 31.56 -6.44 -14.30
N THR A 162 31.08 -5.81 -13.23
CA THR A 162 32.00 -5.26 -12.21
C THR A 162 32.66 -6.32 -11.34
N GLU A 163 31.94 -7.38 -10.96
CA GLU A 163 32.50 -8.46 -10.16
C GLU A 163 33.50 -9.30 -10.97
N MET A 164 33.29 -9.42 -12.28
CA MET A 164 34.13 -10.21 -13.17
C MET A 164 35.44 -9.49 -13.54
N TYR A 165 35.39 -8.17 -13.78
CA TYR A 165 36.53 -7.43 -14.35
C TYR A 165 37.25 -6.49 -13.37
N ILE A 166 36.60 -6.03 -12.29
CA ILE A 166 37.18 -5.04 -11.38
C ILE A 166 37.72 -5.73 -10.12
N TRP A 167 36.84 -6.38 -9.36
CA TRP A 167 37.21 -7.03 -8.11
C TRP A 167 36.14 -8.01 -7.63
N SER A 168 36.54 -9.24 -7.31
CA SER A 168 35.62 -10.33 -6.91
C SER A 168 34.89 -10.10 -5.59
N LYS A 169 35.37 -9.18 -4.74
CA LYS A 169 34.74 -8.83 -3.45
C LYS A 169 34.06 -7.45 -3.46
N PHE A 170 33.85 -6.86 -4.64
CA PHE A 170 33.23 -5.55 -4.77
C PHE A 170 31.83 -5.49 -4.13
N SER A 171 31.07 -6.59 -4.20
CA SER A 171 29.75 -6.69 -3.56
C SER A 171 29.77 -6.70 -2.03
N VAL A 172 30.89 -7.03 -1.37
CA VAL A 172 30.99 -6.95 0.10
C VAL A 172 30.81 -5.50 0.58
N ILE A 173 31.35 -4.54 -0.16
CA ILE A 173 31.21 -3.11 0.18
C ILE A 173 29.76 -2.67 -0.02
N LYS A 174 29.14 -3.05 -1.14
CA LYS A 174 27.72 -2.79 -1.41
C LYS A 174 26.85 -3.38 -0.31
N ASP A 175 27.06 -4.64 0.05
CA ASP A 175 26.26 -5.34 1.07
C ASP A 175 26.42 -4.66 2.43
N TRP A 176 27.62 -4.21 2.78
CA TRP A 176 27.83 -3.42 4.00
C TRP A 176 27.09 -2.07 3.98
N ILE A 177 27.15 -1.33 2.86
CA ILE A 177 26.42 -0.06 2.68
C ILE A 177 24.90 -0.29 2.79
N LEU A 178 24.39 -1.36 2.17
CA LEU A 178 22.97 -1.68 2.19
C LEU A 178 22.51 -2.18 3.55
N ALA A 179 23.30 -3.01 4.23
CA ALA A 179 22.92 -3.61 5.50
C ALA A 179 23.02 -2.63 6.69
N VAL A 180 24.03 -1.76 6.71
CA VAL A 180 24.33 -0.90 7.86
C VAL A 180 23.70 0.48 7.71
N PRO A 181 24.25 1.45 6.94
CA PRO A 181 23.70 2.80 6.89
C PRO A 181 22.34 2.88 6.17
N SER A 182 22.19 2.22 5.01
CA SER A 182 20.91 2.20 4.30
C SER A 182 19.83 1.44 5.09
N GLY A 183 20.19 0.28 5.64
CA GLY A 183 19.32 -0.51 6.50
C GLY A 183 18.89 0.25 7.76
N ALA A 184 19.78 1.03 8.38
CA ALA A 184 19.43 1.91 9.49
C ALA A 184 18.43 2.99 9.09
N ALA A 185 18.64 3.65 7.94
CA ALA A 185 17.71 4.66 7.41
C ALA A 185 16.34 4.06 7.08
N GLN A 186 16.30 2.88 6.44
CA GLN A 186 15.05 2.18 6.15
C GLN A 186 14.30 1.79 7.43
N ARG A 187 15.01 1.28 8.45
CA ARG A 187 14.42 0.98 9.77
C ARG A 187 13.88 2.24 10.43
N ALA A 188 14.62 3.35 10.40
CA ALA A 188 14.16 4.63 10.94
C ALA A 188 12.89 5.13 10.24
N LEU A 189 12.83 5.00 8.91
CA LEU A 189 11.64 5.33 8.12
C LEU A 189 10.46 4.43 8.49
N LEU A 190 10.66 3.12 8.58
CA LEU A 190 9.61 2.17 8.98
C LEU A 190 9.10 2.44 10.40
N LEU A 191 9.99 2.74 11.34
CA LEU A 191 9.62 3.14 12.69
C LEU A 191 8.84 4.46 12.68
N GLY A 192 9.27 5.44 11.89
CA GLY A 192 8.56 6.71 11.73
C GLY A 192 7.15 6.54 11.16
N LEU A 193 7.00 5.72 10.12
CA LEU A 193 5.69 5.38 9.55
C LEU A 193 4.82 4.62 10.56
N GLY A 194 5.39 3.66 11.29
CA GLY A 194 4.70 2.92 12.33
C GLY A 194 4.21 3.83 13.46
N LEU A 195 5.07 4.71 13.97
CA LEU A 195 4.69 5.71 14.98
C LEU A 195 3.64 6.69 14.45
N GLY A 196 3.72 7.09 13.18
CA GLY A 196 2.71 7.91 12.52
C GLY A 196 1.34 7.23 12.47
N ALA A 197 1.31 5.93 12.12
CA ALA A 197 0.09 5.12 12.11
C ALA A 197 -0.49 4.92 13.53
N VAL A 198 0.36 4.70 14.53
CA VAL A 198 -0.05 4.61 15.95
C VAL A 198 -0.60 5.96 16.44
N SER A 199 0.06 7.06 16.10
CA SER A 199 -0.40 8.41 16.43
C SER A 199 -1.77 8.71 15.84
N GLN A 200 -2.00 8.36 14.56
CA GLN A 200 -3.31 8.55 13.93
C GLN A 200 -4.38 7.65 14.59
N SER A 201 -4.05 6.39 14.88
CA SER A 201 -4.95 5.49 15.62
C SER A 201 -5.30 6.04 17.00
N LEU A 202 -4.32 6.58 17.74
CA LEU A 202 -4.53 7.17 19.05
C LEU A 202 -5.40 8.43 18.98
N ARG A 203 -5.22 9.29 17.97
CA ARG A 203 -6.09 10.45 17.75
C ARG A 203 -7.55 10.05 17.51
N ILE A 204 -7.79 8.96 16.78
CA ILE A 204 -9.12 8.39 16.60
C ILE A 204 -9.65 7.83 17.92
N LEU A 205 -8.85 7.03 18.64
CA LEU A 205 -9.21 6.44 19.93
C LEU A 205 -9.55 7.48 20.98
N LEU A 206 -8.81 8.58 21.06
CA LEU A 206 -9.08 9.68 21.98
C LEU A 206 -10.23 10.59 21.51
N GLY A 207 -10.80 10.33 20.32
CA GLY A 207 -11.89 11.11 19.76
C GLY A 207 -11.49 12.52 19.31
N ILE A 208 -10.19 12.77 19.15
CA ILE A 208 -9.63 14.01 18.60
C ILE A 208 -9.89 14.06 17.09
N ASP A 209 -9.68 12.92 16.40
CA ASP A 209 -10.04 12.76 15.00
C ASP A 209 -11.41 12.08 14.87
N ARG A 210 -12.34 12.77 14.20
CA ARG A 210 -13.75 12.41 14.07
C ARG A 210 -14.17 12.25 12.60
N SER A 211 -13.21 12.18 11.68
CA SER A 211 -13.43 12.05 10.24
C SER A 211 -14.37 10.89 9.85
N TRP A 212 -14.36 9.80 10.63
CA TRP A 212 -15.24 8.64 10.45
C TRP A 212 -16.73 8.90 10.77
N MET A 213 -17.08 9.99 11.45
CA MET A 213 -18.47 10.33 11.78
C MET A 213 -19.19 11.13 10.68
N GLY A 214 -18.56 11.37 9.53
CA GLY A 214 -19.20 11.98 8.37
C GLY A 214 -19.38 13.50 8.43
N GLY A 215 -18.42 14.22 9.03
CA GLY A 215 -18.42 15.70 9.13
C GLY A 215 -19.21 16.24 10.33
#